data_AF-A0A5K0Z4F4-F1
#
_entry.id   AF-A0A5K0Z4F4-F1
#
_cell.length_a   1.000
_cell.length_b   1.000
_cell.length_c   1.000
_cell.angle_alpha   90.00
_cell.angle_beta   90.00
_cell.angle_gamma   90.00
#
_symmetry.space_group_name_H-M   'P 1'
#
loop_
_entity.id
_entity.type
_entity.pdbx_description
1 polymer ?
#
loop_
_entity_poly.entity_id
_entity_poly.type
_entity_poly.pdbx_seq_one_letter_code
_entity_poly.pdbx_strand_id
1 'polypeptide(L)'
;YKIFINPSVSDVLCTATAEALAMGKFVICADHPSNEFFRAFPNCLTYRTSEEFVERVKEAMARDPLPLTAEQRYNLSWEAATQRFIEYAELGKFLNNSEKSSSRKGPGRMTKSISMPSLSDIVDGSLAFSHYCLTGNELLRLSTGAMPKTRDYSEEHCMDLHLLPPQVENPIYG
;
A
#
# COMPACT_ATOMS: atom_id res chain seq x y z
N TYR A 1 10.90 24.96 -7.72
CA TYR A 1 11.05 24.54 -9.13
C TYR A 1 9.70 24.10 -9.68
N LYS A 2 9.31 24.60 -10.87
CA LYS A 2 7.98 24.36 -11.48
C LYS A 2 7.90 23.13 -12.39
N ILE A 3 9.05 22.56 -12.77
CA ILE A 3 9.16 21.40 -13.67
C ILE A 3 9.82 20.26 -12.90
N PHE A 4 9.26 19.07 -13.04
CA PHE A 4 9.85 17.80 -12.65
C PHE A 4 10.07 16.95 -13.91
N ILE A 5 11.18 16.25 -13.99
CA ILE A 5 11.54 15.43 -15.16
C ILE A 5 11.72 13.99 -14.69
N ASN A 6 11.00 13.07 -15.33
CA ASN A 6 11.20 11.64 -15.18
C ASN A 6 11.55 11.02 -16.56
N PRO A 7 12.83 10.78 -16.84
CA PRO A 7 13.24 10.18 -18.11
C PRO A 7 13.17 8.65 -18.13
N SER A 8 12.74 8.01 -17.03
CA SER A 8 12.73 6.56 -16.90
C SER A 8 11.72 5.92 -17.82
N VAL A 9 12.16 4.84 -18.47
CA VAL A 9 11.32 3.90 -19.24
C VAL A 9 11.22 2.54 -18.54
N SER A 10 11.89 2.36 -17.42
CA SER A 10 11.94 1.09 -16.67
C SER A 10 11.15 1.12 -15.36
N ASP A 11 10.74 2.31 -14.90
CA ASP A 11 9.89 2.41 -13.70
C ASP A 11 8.53 1.80 -14.00
N VAL A 12 8.01 0.99 -13.07
CA VAL A 12 6.65 0.44 -13.17
C VAL A 12 5.62 1.56 -12.99
N LEU A 13 5.81 2.40 -11.97
CA LEU A 13 5.06 3.63 -11.70
C LEU A 13 5.90 4.49 -10.75
N CYS A 14 6.26 5.70 -11.16
CA CYS A 14 7.12 6.57 -10.36
C CYS A 14 6.30 7.42 -9.38
N THR A 15 6.46 7.19 -8.07
CA THR A 15 5.76 7.95 -7.01
C THR A 15 6.12 9.43 -7.05
N ALA A 16 7.39 9.76 -7.32
CA ALA A 16 7.84 11.15 -7.44
C ALA A 16 7.15 11.92 -8.58
N THR A 17 6.79 11.23 -9.68
CA THR A 17 5.98 11.81 -10.76
C THR A 17 4.58 12.18 -10.26
N ALA A 18 3.94 11.27 -9.50
CA ALA A 18 2.61 11.51 -8.93
C ALA A 18 2.63 12.67 -7.93
N GLU A 19 3.64 12.71 -7.05
CA GLU A 19 3.85 13.79 -6.08
C GLU A 19 4.08 15.14 -6.78
N ALA A 20 4.88 15.16 -7.84
CA ALA A 20 5.12 16.37 -8.63
C ALA A 20 3.83 16.93 -9.22
N LEU A 21 3.00 16.08 -9.83
CA LEU A 21 1.68 16.48 -10.33
C LEU A 21 0.77 16.97 -9.20
N ALA A 22 0.74 16.26 -8.06
CA ALA A 22 -0.10 16.62 -6.91
C ALA A 22 0.28 18.00 -6.33
N MET A 23 1.56 18.38 -6.40
CA MET A 23 2.06 19.72 -6.07
C MET A 23 1.75 20.79 -7.14
N GLY A 24 1.06 20.42 -8.23
CA GLY A 24 0.74 21.34 -9.32
C GLY A 24 1.93 21.71 -10.19
N LYS A 25 2.96 20.85 -10.30
CA LYS A 25 4.11 21.09 -11.18
C LYS A 25 3.84 20.55 -12.59
N PHE A 26 4.61 21.04 -13.56
CA PHE A 26 4.78 20.32 -14.82
C PHE A 26 5.58 19.05 -14.57
N VAL A 27 5.15 17.97 -15.21
CA VAL A 27 5.92 16.73 -15.33
C VAL A 27 6.27 16.55 -16.79
N ILE A 28 7.54 16.26 -17.06
CA ILE A 28 8.00 15.84 -18.38
C ILE A 28 8.48 14.39 -18.27
N CYS A 29 7.86 13.47 -19.00
CA CYS A 29 8.23 12.05 -18.94
C CYS A 29 8.28 11.37 -20.30
N ALA A 30 8.99 10.25 -20.38
CA ALA A 30 9.07 9.47 -21.61
C ALA A 30 7.69 8.92 -21.99
N ASP A 31 7.35 8.94 -23.27
CA ASP A 31 6.15 8.32 -23.80
C ASP A 31 6.28 6.79 -23.78
N HIS A 32 5.92 6.20 -22.65
CA HIS A 32 6.09 4.78 -22.35
C HIS A 32 4.85 4.24 -21.62
N PRO A 33 4.45 2.97 -21.79
CA PRO A 33 3.27 2.40 -21.13
C PRO A 33 3.23 2.57 -19.61
N SER A 34 4.38 2.55 -18.93
CA SER A 34 4.43 2.79 -17.48
C SER A 34 4.04 4.21 -17.05
N ASN A 35 4.08 5.17 -17.97
CA ASN A 35 3.65 6.55 -17.75
C ASN A 35 2.21 6.82 -18.23
N GLU A 36 1.48 5.79 -18.67
CA GLU A 36 0.15 5.95 -19.24
C GLU A 36 -0.84 6.64 -18.29
N PHE A 37 -0.78 6.28 -17.01
CA PHE A 37 -1.60 6.91 -15.98
C PHE A 37 -1.42 8.44 -15.93
N PHE A 38 -0.20 8.93 -16.13
CA PHE A 38 0.11 10.36 -16.03
C PHE A 38 -0.32 11.15 -17.27
N ARG A 39 -0.45 10.52 -18.45
CA ARG A 39 -0.89 11.19 -19.69
C ARG A 39 -2.27 11.84 -19.60
N ALA A 40 -3.11 11.38 -18.67
CA ALA A 40 -4.43 11.96 -18.42
C ALA A 40 -4.38 13.35 -17.76
N PHE A 41 -3.23 13.76 -17.22
CA PHE A 41 -3.09 15.04 -16.52
C PHE A 41 -2.57 16.13 -17.48
N PRO A 42 -3.18 17.32 -17.50
CA PRO A 42 -2.83 18.37 -18.46
C PRO A 42 -1.42 18.94 -18.23
N ASN A 43 -0.88 18.81 -17.02
CA ASN A 43 0.48 19.23 -16.68
C ASN A 43 1.52 18.14 -16.95
N CYS A 44 1.13 16.98 -17.46
CA CYS A 44 2.05 15.93 -17.87
C CYS A 44 2.32 16.03 -19.38
N LEU A 45 3.57 16.33 -19.73
CA LEU A 45 4.03 16.44 -21.10
C LEU A 45 4.91 15.23 -21.42
N THR A 46 4.51 14.44 -22.42
CA THR A 46 5.31 13.29 -22.84
C THR A 46 6.19 13.59 -24.05
N TYR A 47 7.29 12.83 -24.17
CA TYR A 47 8.21 12.92 -25.29
C TYR A 47 8.70 11.53 -25.73
N ARG A 48 8.98 11.38 -27.03
CA ARG A 48 9.57 10.17 -27.63
C ARG A 48 11.02 10.36 -28.03
N THR A 49 11.37 11.57 -28.49
CA THR A 49 12.72 11.90 -28.98
C THR A 49 13.38 12.98 -28.13
N SER A 50 14.70 13.15 -28.31
CA SER A 50 15.46 14.23 -27.68
C SER A 50 14.96 15.62 -28.09
N GLU A 51 14.51 15.78 -29.34
CA GLU A 51 14.02 17.04 -29.87
C GLU A 51 12.68 17.39 -29.21
N GLU A 52 11.76 16.42 -29.15
CA GLU A 52 10.49 16.58 -28.44
C GLU A 52 10.71 16.89 -26.95
N PHE A 53 11.68 16.25 -26.30
CA PHE A 53 12.03 16.55 -24.92
C PHE A 53 12.40 18.04 -24.76
N VAL A 54 13.27 18.55 -25.62
CA VAL A 54 13.68 19.97 -25.58
C VAL A 54 12.49 20.89 -25.83
N GLU A 55 11.58 20.53 -26.74
CA GLU A 55 10.35 21.28 -26.99
C GLU A 55 9.43 21.30 -25.76
N ARG A 56 9.17 20.15 -25.12
CA ARG A 56 8.32 20.07 -23.91
C ARG A 56 8.93 20.85 -22.75
N VAL A 57 10.25 20.85 -22.60
CA VAL A 57 10.95 21.65 -21.58
C VAL A 57 10.77 23.14 -21.87
N LYS A 58 10.98 23.59 -23.11
CA LYS A 58 10.77 24.98 -23.51
C LYS A 58 9.33 25.41 -23.30
N GLU A 59 8.38 24.55 -23.67
CA GLU A 59 6.95 24.76 -23.44
C GLU A 59 6.66 24.97 -21.95
N ALA A 60 7.03 24.00 -21.09
CA ALA A 60 6.82 24.09 -19.64
C ALA A 60 7.53 25.29 -19.00
N MET A 61 8.64 25.76 -19.59
CA MET A 61 9.31 26.97 -19.15
C MET A 61 8.56 28.26 -19.51
N ALA A 62 7.87 28.31 -20.65
CA ALA A 62 7.19 29.49 -21.15
C ALA A 62 5.79 29.72 -20.56
N ARG A 63 5.16 28.67 -20.01
CA ARG A 63 3.81 28.71 -19.41
C ARG A 63 3.83 28.31 -17.94
N ASP A 64 2.71 28.50 -17.27
CA ASP A 64 2.49 28.07 -15.89
C ASP A 64 1.58 26.83 -15.84
N PRO A 65 1.81 25.93 -14.87
CA PRO A 65 1.00 24.73 -14.74
C PRO A 65 -0.44 25.08 -14.38
N LEU A 66 -1.38 24.33 -14.94
CA LEU A 66 -2.80 24.51 -14.66
C LEU A 66 -3.13 24.01 -13.25
N PRO A 67 -4.03 24.69 -12.51
CA PRO A 67 -4.48 24.17 -11.23
C PRO A 67 -5.23 22.84 -11.43
N LEU A 68 -4.95 21.87 -10.57
CA LEU A 68 -5.63 20.57 -10.62
C LEU A 68 -7.11 20.70 -10.29
N THR A 69 -7.96 20.08 -11.11
CA THR A 69 -9.38 19.90 -10.79
C THR A 69 -9.54 19.01 -9.55
N ALA A 70 -10.71 19.06 -8.91
CA ALA A 70 -10.99 18.21 -7.75
C ALA A 70 -10.86 16.71 -8.09
N GLU A 71 -11.30 16.32 -9.29
CA GLU A 71 -11.20 14.95 -9.81
C GLU A 71 -9.75 14.52 -10.03
N GLN A 72 -8.92 15.37 -10.64
CA GLN A 72 -7.50 15.07 -10.83
C GLN A 72 -6.76 14.91 -9.49
N ARG A 73 -7.04 15.79 -8.52
CA ARG A 73 -6.50 15.67 -7.16
C ARG A 73 -6.94 14.37 -6.49
N TYR A 74 -8.20 14.00 -6.63
CA TYR A 74 -8.72 12.74 -6.12
C TYR A 74 -8.01 11.55 -6.78
N ASN A 75 -7.84 11.54 -8.10
CA ASN A 75 -7.17 10.45 -8.82
C ASN A 75 -5.72 10.21 -8.37
N LEU A 76 -5.02 11.27 -7.93
CA LEU A 76 -3.67 11.24 -7.35
C LEU A 76 -3.64 10.89 -5.86
N SER A 77 -4.79 10.79 -5.20
CA SER A 77 -4.87 10.51 -3.77
C SER A 77 -4.62 9.04 -3.44
N TRP A 78 -4.19 8.79 -2.20
CA TRP A 78 -4.09 7.43 -1.65
C TRP A 78 -5.44 6.72 -1.66
N GLU A 79 -6.54 7.43 -1.38
CA GLU A 79 -7.89 6.89 -1.38
C GLU A 79 -8.26 6.31 -2.77
N ALA A 80 -8.04 7.07 -3.84
CA ALA A 80 -8.31 6.60 -5.19
C ALA A 80 -7.40 5.42 -5.59
N ALA A 81 -6.15 5.42 -5.12
CA ALA A 81 -5.25 4.29 -5.35
C ALA A 81 -5.75 3.01 -4.64
N THR A 82 -6.21 3.12 -3.39
CA THR A 82 -6.82 2.02 -2.65
C THR A 82 -8.10 1.52 -3.33
N GLN A 83 -8.94 2.43 -3.82
CA GLN A 83 -10.16 2.07 -4.54
C GLN A 83 -9.85 1.25 -5.80
N ARG A 84 -8.88 1.71 -6.63
CA ARG A 84 -8.40 0.95 -7.79
C ARG A 84 -7.87 -0.42 -7.38
N PHE A 85 -7.10 -0.50 -6.30
CA PHE A 85 -6.59 -1.78 -5.79
C PHE A 85 -7.71 -2.76 -5.42
N ILE A 86 -8.74 -2.29 -4.70
CA ILE A 86 -9.91 -3.11 -4.31
C ILE A 86 -10.67 -3.62 -5.54
N GLU A 87 -10.86 -2.76 -6.54
CA GLU A 87 -11.54 -3.09 -7.80
C GLU A 87 -10.80 -4.18 -8.58
N TYR A 88 -9.49 -4.02 -8.76
CA TYR A 88 -8.65 -5.00 -9.47
C TYR A 88 -8.44 -6.30 -8.70
N ALA A 89 -8.42 -6.26 -7.37
CA ALA A 89 -8.32 -7.45 -6.53
C ALA A 89 -9.63 -8.26 -6.48
N GLU A 90 -10.70 -7.80 -7.14
CA GLU A 90 -12.04 -8.37 -7.12
C GLU A 90 -12.63 -8.58 -5.71
N LEU A 91 -12.07 -7.92 -4.68
CA LEU A 91 -12.48 -8.06 -3.29
C LEU A 91 -13.94 -7.65 -3.08
N GLY A 92 -14.44 -6.72 -3.89
CA GLY A 92 -15.86 -6.34 -3.89
C GLY A 92 -16.80 -7.52 -4.15
N LYS A 93 -16.38 -8.54 -4.90
CA LYS A 93 -17.20 -9.75 -5.13
C LYS A 93 -17.35 -10.56 -3.85
N PHE A 94 -16.28 -10.67 -3.04
CA PHE A 94 -16.29 -11.43 -1.79
C PHE A 94 -17.02 -10.70 -0.66
N LEU A 95 -16.79 -9.39 -0.53
CA LEU A 95 -17.46 -8.56 0.47
C LEU A 95 -18.99 -8.54 0.26
N ASN A 96 -19.44 -8.30 -0.97
CA ASN A 96 -20.87 -8.27 -1.30
C ASN A 96 -21.58 -9.63 -1.16
N ASN A 97 -20.84 -10.75 -1.25
CA ASN A 97 -21.41 -12.09 -1.07
C ASN A 97 -21.54 -12.48 0.42
N SER A 98 -20.68 -11.92 1.28
CA SER A 98 -20.76 -12.09 2.73
C SER A 98 -21.98 -11.38 3.34
N GLU A 99 -22.38 -10.23 2.80
CA GLU A 99 -23.57 -9.51 3.28
C GLU A 99 -24.87 -10.24 2.93
N LYS A 100 -24.94 -10.89 1.76
CA LYS A 100 -26.11 -11.64 1.28
C LYS A 100 -26.38 -12.95 2.03
N SER A 101 -25.43 -13.47 2.82
CA SER A 101 -25.60 -14.70 3.60
C SER A 101 -26.16 -14.48 5.01
N SER A 102 -26.30 -13.22 5.46
CA SER A 102 -26.71 -12.88 6.84
C SER A 102 -28.23 -12.67 7.04
N SER A 103 -29.05 -12.74 5.99
CA SER A 103 -30.48 -12.42 6.06
C SER A 103 -31.41 -13.63 5.85
N ARG A 104 -31.34 -14.65 6.71
CA ARG A 104 -32.45 -15.61 6.93
C ARG A 104 -32.59 -15.95 8.41
N LYS A 105 -33.49 -15.25 9.10
CA LYS A 105 -34.02 -15.63 10.42
C LYS A 105 -35.16 -16.64 10.23
N GLY A 106 -35.02 -17.82 10.82
CA GLY A 106 -36.10 -18.75 11.12
C GLY A 106 -35.86 -19.38 12.51
N PRO A 107 -36.89 -19.60 13.35
CA PRO A 107 -36.71 -20.10 14.70
C PRO A 107 -36.56 -21.63 14.67
N GLY A 108 -35.34 -22.13 14.91
CA GLY A 108 -35.04 -23.56 14.92
C GLY A 108 -34.09 -23.90 16.06
N ARG A 109 -34.67 -24.44 17.14
CA ARG A 109 -34.07 -25.21 18.24
C ARG A 109 -32.57 -25.53 18.09
N MET A 110 -31.73 -24.84 18.86
CA MET A 110 -30.28 -25.09 18.99
C MET A 110 -30.00 -26.48 19.61
N THR A 111 -29.60 -27.44 18.79
CA THR A 111 -28.76 -28.56 19.22
C THR A 111 -27.30 -28.13 19.06
N LYS A 112 -26.53 -28.09 20.15
CA LYS A 112 -25.09 -27.81 20.11
C LYS A 112 -24.37 -28.97 19.41
N SER A 113 -24.12 -28.83 18.11
CA SER A 113 -23.13 -29.65 17.40
C SER A 113 -21.75 -29.08 17.72
N ILE A 114 -20.91 -29.85 18.40
CA ILE A 114 -19.48 -29.57 18.50
C ILE A 114 -18.93 -29.78 17.09
N SER A 115 -18.58 -28.68 16.41
CA SER A 115 -17.92 -28.73 15.11
C SER A 115 -16.54 -29.36 15.28
N MET A 116 -16.33 -30.53 14.67
CA MET A 116 -14.98 -31.05 14.46
C MET A 116 -14.20 -30.02 13.65
N PRO A 117 -13.00 -29.58 14.09
CA PRO A 117 -12.21 -28.63 13.34
C PRO A 117 -11.89 -29.20 11.96
N SER A 118 -11.97 -28.36 10.93
CA SER A 118 -11.60 -28.76 9.59
C SER A 118 -10.09 -29.06 9.53
N LEU A 119 -9.65 -29.91 8.61
CA LEU A 119 -8.22 -30.20 8.44
C LEU A 119 -7.41 -28.91 8.16
N SER A 120 -8.03 -27.90 7.55
CA SER A 120 -7.42 -26.57 7.36
C SER A 120 -7.17 -25.83 8.68
N ASP A 121 -8.10 -25.89 9.64
CA ASP A 121 -7.93 -25.21 10.93
C ASP A 121 -6.77 -25.82 11.75
N ILE A 122 -6.55 -27.13 11.62
CA ILE A 122 -5.45 -27.83 12.29
C ILE A 122 -4.10 -27.46 11.66
N VAL A 123 -4.01 -27.39 10.33
CA VAL A 123 -2.75 -26.99 9.67
C VAL A 123 -2.43 -25.53 9.95
N ASP A 124 -3.43 -24.65 9.92
CA ASP A 124 -3.27 -23.23 10.24
C ASP A 124 -2.85 -23.04 11.70
N GLY A 125 -3.47 -23.77 12.64
CA GLY A 125 -3.07 -23.77 14.05
C GLY A 125 -1.63 -24.27 14.26
N SER A 126 -1.22 -25.30 13.52
CA SER A 126 0.15 -25.84 13.59
C SER A 126 1.20 -24.89 13.00
N LEU A 127 0.86 -24.20 11.91
CA LEU A 127 1.71 -23.20 11.27
C LEU A 127 1.82 -21.97 12.16
N ALA A 128 0.71 -21.50 12.72
CA ALA A 128 0.68 -20.37 13.65
C ALA A 128 1.50 -20.65 14.90
N PHE A 129 1.38 -21.86 15.48
CA PHE A 129 2.19 -22.27 16.62
C PHE A 129 3.67 -22.35 16.26
N SER A 130 4.01 -22.95 15.12
CA SER A 130 5.40 -23.06 14.65
C SER A 130 6.02 -21.69 14.38
N HIS A 131 5.27 -20.78 13.75
CA HIS A 131 5.66 -19.39 13.53
C HIS A 131 5.85 -18.65 14.86
N TYR A 132 4.94 -18.85 15.81
CA TYR A 132 5.04 -18.27 17.16
C TYR A 132 6.30 -18.77 17.90
N CYS A 133 6.62 -20.06 17.83
CA CYS A 133 7.85 -20.59 18.43
C CYS A 133 9.10 -20.05 17.74
N LEU A 134 9.10 -19.94 16.41
CA LEU A 134 10.23 -19.44 15.63
C LEU A 134 10.48 -17.94 15.89
N THR A 135 9.43 -17.14 15.91
CA THR A 135 9.48 -15.69 16.12
C THR A 135 9.41 -15.28 17.59
N GLY A 136 9.09 -16.19 18.50
CA GLY A 136 9.13 -15.97 19.94
C GLY A 136 10.50 -16.24 20.56
N ASN A 137 11.35 -17.01 19.88
CA ASN A 137 12.68 -17.36 20.37
C ASN A 137 13.75 -16.40 19.80
N GLU A 138 14.34 -15.59 20.67
CA GLU A 138 15.35 -14.60 20.27
C GLU A 138 16.59 -15.24 19.63
N LEU A 139 17.01 -16.43 20.08
CA LEU A 139 18.16 -17.13 19.49
C LEU A 139 17.89 -17.45 18.01
N LEU A 140 16.69 -17.94 17.72
CA LEU A 140 16.30 -18.28 16.35
C LEU A 140 16.17 -17.01 15.49
N ARG A 141 15.53 -15.96 16.00
CA ARG A 141 15.43 -14.66 15.31
C ARG A 141 16.81 -14.09 14.94
N LEU A 142 17.75 -14.12 15.88
CA LEU A 142 19.12 -13.65 15.63
C LEU A 142 19.82 -14.53 14.60
N SER A 143 19.65 -15.86 14.68
CA SER A 143 20.26 -16.80 13.72
C SER A 143 19.73 -16.65 12.29
N THR A 144 18.50 -16.15 12.13
CA THR A 144 17.88 -15.85 10.83
C THR A 144 18.10 -14.41 10.36
N GLY A 145 18.92 -13.63 11.09
CA GLY A 145 19.36 -12.29 10.69
C GLY A 145 18.50 -11.14 11.23
N ALA A 146 17.61 -11.38 12.19
CA ALA A 146 16.93 -10.29 12.89
C ALA A 146 17.92 -9.47 13.74
N MET A 147 17.69 -8.17 13.88
CA MET A 147 18.49 -7.31 14.73
C MET A 147 18.16 -7.53 16.22
N PRO A 148 19.14 -7.54 17.13
CA PRO A 148 18.90 -7.66 18.58
C PRO A 148 17.95 -6.58 19.09
N LYS A 149 17.11 -6.92 20.09
CA LYS A 149 16.17 -5.99 20.75
C LYS A 149 15.09 -5.38 19.83
N THR A 150 14.85 -5.98 18.67
CA THR A 150 13.76 -5.56 17.76
C THR A 150 12.50 -6.44 17.87
N ARG A 151 12.45 -7.33 18.87
CA ARG A 151 11.29 -8.23 19.06
C ARG A 151 10.07 -7.44 19.50
N ASP A 152 10.30 -6.57 20.47
CA ASP A 152 9.30 -5.74 21.10
C ASP A 152 9.59 -4.28 20.73
N TYR A 153 8.54 -3.49 20.63
CA TYR A 153 8.68 -2.05 20.38
C TYR A 153 9.22 -1.34 21.63
N SER A 154 10.03 -0.31 21.43
CA SER A 154 10.58 0.50 22.53
C SER A 154 9.57 1.52 23.06
N GLU A 155 9.86 2.13 24.20
CA GLU A 155 9.06 3.24 24.73
C GLU A 155 9.01 4.43 23.76
N GLU A 156 10.11 4.74 23.08
CA GLU A 156 10.15 5.78 22.03
C GLU A 156 9.17 5.46 20.88
N HIS A 157 9.14 4.21 20.41
CA HIS A 157 8.16 3.79 19.41
C HIS A 157 6.71 3.89 19.92
N CYS A 158 6.47 3.67 21.22
CA CYS A 158 5.14 3.88 21.80
C CYS A 158 4.71 5.34 21.74
N MET A 159 5.63 6.24 22.07
CA MET A 159 5.38 7.67 22.03
C MET A 159 5.12 8.14 20.59
N ASP A 160 5.93 7.71 19.64
CA ASP A 160 5.81 8.10 18.24
C ASP A 160 4.50 7.57 17.60
N LEU A 161 4.18 6.30 17.85
CA LEU A 161 3.03 5.61 17.24
C LEU A 161 1.76 5.66 18.10
N HIS A 162 1.81 6.34 19.25
CA HIS A 162 0.71 6.43 20.22
C HIS A 162 0.20 5.05 20.68
N LEU A 163 1.13 4.10 20.87
CA LEU A 163 0.84 2.74 21.33
C LEU A 163 0.83 2.67 22.87
N LEU A 164 0.17 1.64 23.42
CA LEU A 164 0.29 1.32 24.83
C LEU A 164 1.75 0.92 25.16
N PRO A 165 2.25 1.22 26.37
CA PRO A 165 3.60 0.83 26.77
C PRO A 165 3.77 -0.70 26.68
N PRO A 166 4.98 -1.19 26.33
CA PRO A 166 5.20 -2.61 26.06
C PRO A 166 4.90 -3.44 27.30
N GLN A 167 3.83 -4.22 27.24
CA GLN A 167 3.45 -5.18 28.29
C GLN A 167 4.26 -6.47 28.13
N VAL A 168 5.56 -6.43 28.42
CA VAL A 168 6.35 -7.66 28.55
C VAL A 168 7.27 -7.52 29.77
N GLU A 169 6.85 -8.12 30.89
CA GLU A 169 7.77 -8.47 31.96
C GLU A 169 8.82 -9.43 31.39
N ASN A 170 10.06 -8.98 31.27
CA ASN A 170 11.17 -9.90 31.06
C ASN A 170 11.28 -10.78 32.31
N PRO A 171 11.14 -12.12 32.23
CA PRO A 171 11.54 -12.95 33.35
C PRO A 171 13.03 -12.73 33.56
N ILE A 172 13.38 -12.18 34.74
CA ILE A 172 14.76 -12.08 35.19
C ILE A 172 15.22 -13.52 35.45
N TYR A 173 15.94 -14.10 34.49
CA TYR A 173 16.70 -15.32 34.76
C TYR A 173 17.92 -14.91 35.60
N GLY A 174 17.86 -15.20 36.90
CA GLY A 174 19.02 -15.23 37.80
C GLY A 174 19.79 -16.53 37.69
#